data_AF-A0A3A3DIM7-F1
#
_entry.id   AF-A0A3A3DIM7-F1
#
_cell.length_a   1.000
_cell.length_b   1.000
_cell.length_c   1.000
_cell.angle_alpha   90.00
_cell.angle_beta   90.00
_cell.angle_gamma   90.00
#
_symmetry.space_group_name_H-M   'P 1'
#
loop_
_entity.id
_entity.type
_entity.pdbx_description
1 polymer ?
#
loop_
_entity_poly.entity_id
_entity_poly.type
_entity_poly.pdbx_seq_one_letter_code
_entity_poly.pdbx_strand_id
1 'polypeptide(L)'
;MSDISASERRLSAALDRLDQLLDIPSTIAPQGEDSSMIGVLTGQLETAQARIQELQQATPAPRPVQDDALRQQLDVATGRNAELSAANDELAAANRNLIEAQDTGGIGADEIRDALEAEVKALRAARQAEIAQMGEIMAELERLLSNDTATETAPSTEGL
;
A
#
# COMPACT_ATOMS: atom_id res chain seq x y z
N MET A 1 -15.89 13.88 17.42
CA MET A 1 -16.57 15.15 17.75
C MET A 1 -15.60 16.29 18.06
N SER A 2 -14.40 16.04 18.59
CA SER A 2 -13.37 17.08 18.85
C SER A 2 -12.82 17.74 17.57
N ASP A 3 -12.65 16.99 16.48
CA ASP A 3 -12.04 17.51 15.24
C ASP A 3 -12.90 18.56 14.55
N ILE A 4 -14.23 18.40 14.59
CA ILE A 4 -15.20 19.35 14.03
C ILE A 4 -15.13 20.69 14.79
N SER A 5 -15.07 20.65 16.12
CA SER A 5 -14.92 21.86 16.94
C SER A 5 -13.58 22.57 16.76
N ALA A 6 -12.55 21.82 16.33
CA ALA A 6 -11.22 22.35 16.03
C ALA A 6 -11.15 22.91 14.60
N SER A 7 -11.92 22.38 13.65
CA SER A 7 -12.07 22.96 12.32
C SER A 7 -12.92 24.22 12.34
N GLU A 8 -13.99 24.28 13.13
CA GLU A 8 -14.86 25.46 13.25
C GLU A 8 -14.10 26.66 13.84
N ARG A 9 -13.34 26.45 14.93
CA ARG A 9 -12.48 27.50 15.51
C ARG A 9 -11.43 28.01 14.54
N ARG A 10 -10.86 27.13 13.71
CA ARG A 10 -9.88 27.52 12.68
C ARG A 10 -10.53 28.31 11.54
N LEU A 11 -11.74 27.92 11.12
CA LEU A 11 -12.51 28.62 10.10
C LEU A 11 -12.93 30.02 10.56
N SER A 12 -13.45 30.17 11.78
CA SER A 12 -13.80 31.48 12.34
C SER A 12 -12.58 32.39 12.45
N ALA A 13 -11.44 31.87 12.93
CA ALA A 13 -10.21 32.64 13.02
C ALA A 13 -9.64 33.06 11.65
N ALA A 14 -9.87 32.25 10.61
CA ALA A 14 -9.47 32.59 9.25
C ALA A 14 -10.37 33.67 8.63
N LEU A 15 -11.67 33.62 8.91
CA LEU A 15 -12.63 34.61 8.44
C LEU A 15 -12.42 35.96 9.14
N ASP A 16 -12.18 35.99 10.46
CA ASP A 16 -11.87 37.23 11.19
C ASP A 16 -10.58 37.90 10.67
N ARG A 17 -9.57 37.12 10.26
CA ARG A 17 -8.35 37.66 9.64
C ARG A 17 -8.60 38.27 8.27
N LEU A 18 -9.51 37.69 7.48
CA LEU A 18 -9.87 38.22 6.17
C LEU A 18 -10.70 39.51 6.30
N ASP A 19 -11.60 39.55 7.28
CA ASP A 19 -12.40 40.75 7.58
C ASP A 19 -11.49 41.89 8.03
N GLN A 20 -10.52 41.63 8.93
CA GLN A 20 -9.48 42.59 9.30
C GLN A 20 -8.62 43.05 8.12
N LEU A 21 -8.35 42.19 7.13
CA LEU A 21 -7.57 42.55 5.96
C LEU A 21 -8.36 43.45 4.99
N LEU A 22 -9.68 43.26 4.93
CA LEU A 22 -10.60 44.05 4.11
C LEU A 22 -10.91 45.42 4.73
N ASP A 23 -10.88 45.51 6.05
CA ASP A 23 -11.17 46.74 6.80
C ASP A 23 -9.96 47.67 6.96
N ILE A 24 -8.77 47.26 6.47
CA ILE A 24 -7.62 48.16 6.34
C ILE A 24 -7.91 49.09 5.16
N PRO A 25 -8.20 50.39 5.38
CA PRO A 25 -8.37 51.32 4.27
C PRO A 25 -7.06 51.35 3.48
N SER A 26 -7.14 51.05 2.18
CA SER A 26 -6.06 51.26 1.21
C SER A 26 -5.65 52.73 1.21
N THR A 27 -4.75 53.07 2.12
CA THR A 27 -4.16 54.41 2.28
C THR A 27 -2.67 54.32 2.02
N ILE A 28 -2.26 53.80 0.87
CA ILE A 28 -0.86 53.90 0.43
C ILE A 28 -0.84 54.19 -1.08
N ALA A 29 -0.39 55.40 -1.43
CA ALA A 29 -0.04 55.85 -2.77
C ALA A 29 1.22 55.10 -3.28
N PRO A 30 1.52 55.07 -4.59
CA PRO A 30 2.34 54.03 -5.19
C PRO A 30 3.81 54.17 -4.79
N GLN A 31 4.33 53.21 -4.03
CA GLN A 31 5.75 53.11 -3.72
C GLN A 31 6.43 52.17 -4.75
N GLY A 32 7.44 52.69 -5.46
CA GLY A 32 8.21 51.95 -6.46
C GLY A 32 9.01 50.77 -5.92
N GLU A 33 9.11 50.61 -4.60
CA GLU A 33 9.78 49.48 -3.93
C GLU A 33 8.93 48.21 -3.96
N ASP A 34 7.61 48.32 -3.77
CA ASP A 34 6.68 47.17 -3.83
C ASP A 34 6.64 46.55 -5.23
N SER A 35 6.69 47.37 -6.28
CA SER A 35 6.73 46.86 -7.66
C SER A 35 8.01 46.07 -7.96
N SER A 36 9.12 46.43 -7.31
CA SER A 36 10.40 45.71 -7.45
C SER A 36 10.39 44.38 -6.67
N MET A 37 9.84 44.40 -5.45
CA MET A 37 9.67 43.22 -4.60
C MET A 37 8.69 42.21 -5.23
N ILE A 38 7.59 42.70 -5.80
CA ILE A 38 6.61 41.89 -6.55
C ILE A 38 7.25 41.25 -7.78
N GLY A 39 8.09 41.99 -8.52
CA GLY A 39 8.84 41.42 -9.65
C GLY A 39 9.80 40.31 -9.25
N VAL A 40 10.52 40.48 -8.13
CA VAL A 40 11.41 39.46 -7.58
C VAL A 40 10.65 38.22 -7.12
N LEU A 41 9.54 38.40 -6.40
CA LEU A 41 8.70 37.28 -5.93
C LEU A 41 8.04 36.52 -7.08
N THR A 42 7.63 37.23 -8.13
CA THR A 42 7.03 36.62 -9.34
C THR A 42 8.06 35.79 -10.09
N GLY A 43 9.29 36.31 -10.26
CA GLY A 43 10.38 35.55 -10.85
C GLY A 43 10.77 34.32 -10.03
N GLN A 44 10.76 34.41 -8.70
CA GLN A 44 11.00 33.24 -7.82
C GLN A 44 9.89 32.19 -7.95
N LEU A 45 8.63 32.61 -8.08
CA LEU A 45 7.50 31.71 -8.32
C LEU A 45 7.63 30.98 -9.65
N GLU A 46 7.94 31.69 -10.74
CA GLU A 46 8.16 31.07 -12.05
C GLU A 46 9.33 30.08 -12.02
N THR A 47 10.42 30.43 -11.33
CA THR A 47 11.57 29.54 -11.20
C THR A 47 11.24 28.29 -10.39
N ALA A 48 10.46 28.44 -9.31
CA ALA A 48 9.98 27.33 -8.49
C ALA A 48 8.99 26.44 -9.27
N GLN A 49 8.10 27.04 -10.06
CA GLN A 49 7.17 26.32 -10.93
C GLN A 49 7.89 25.53 -12.01
N ALA A 50 8.89 26.13 -12.67
CA ALA A 50 9.72 25.44 -13.66
C ALA A 50 10.43 24.22 -13.04
N ARG A 51 10.99 24.38 -11.82
CA ARG A 51 11.61 23.26 -11.08
C ARG A 51 10.61 22.17 -10.70
N ILE A 52 9.40 22.54 -10.26
CA ILE A 52 8.34 21.56 -9.97
C ILE A 52 7.96 20.81 -11.23
N GLN A 53 7.84 21.49 -12.36
CA GLN A 53 7.48 20.90 -13.65
C GLN A 53 8.57 19.96 -14.17
N GLU A 54 9.84 20.35 -14.01
CA GLU A 54 11.00 19.51 -14.32
C GLU A 54 11.07 18.27 -13.42
N LEU A 55 10.83 18.42 -12.11
CA LEU A 55 10.72 17.30 -11.18
C LEU A 55 9.54 16.39 -11.48
N GLN A 56 8.41 16.92 -11.94
CA GLN A 56 7.23 16.15 -12.35
C GLN A 56 7.46 15.39 -13.66
N GLN A 57 8.29 15.91 -14.57
CA GLN A 57 8.69 15.22 -15.80
C GLN A 57 9.80 14.19 -15.55
N ALA A 58 10.69 14.44 -14.59
CA ALA A 58 11.75 13.52 -14.17
C ALA A 58 11.26 12.42 -13.24
N THR A 59 10.16 12.64 -12.51
CA THR A 59 9.50 11.61 -11.71
C THR A 59 8.58 10.83 -12.64
N PRO A 60 8.87 9.54 -12.96
CA PRO A 60 7.90 8.74 -13.68
C PRO A 60 6.61 8.73 -12.87
N ALA A 61 5.49 9.05 -13.51
CA ALA A 61 4.18 9.06 -12.85
C ALA A 61 4.01 7.78 -12.02
N PRO A 62 3.46 7.86 -10.79
CA PRO A 62 3.14 6.65 -10.04
C PRO A 62 2.32 5.74 -10.96
N ARG A 63 2.74 4.49 -11.17
CA ARG A 63 2.07 3.55 -12.08
C ARG A 63 0.87 2.95 -11.33
N PRO A 64 -0.36 3.52 -11.40
CA PRO A 64 -1.50 3.04 -10.61
C PRO A 64 -1.79 1.55 -10.88
N VAL A 65 -1.52 1.10 -12.10
CA VAL A 65 -1.71 -0.28 -12.55
C VAL A 65 -0.84 -1.28 -11.78
N GLN A 66 0.34 -0.85 -11.32
CA GLN A 66 1.29 -1.69 -10.61
C GLN A 66 0.87 -1.85 -9.14
N ASP A 67 0.35 -0.78 -8.54
CA ASP A 67 -0.20 -0.80 -7.18
C ASP A 67 -1.47 -1.66 -7.11
N ASP A 68 -2.36 -1.58 -8.11
CA ASP A 68 -3.57 -2.40 -8.17
C ASP A 68 -3.26 -3.90 -8.33
N ALA A 69 -2.25 -4.24 -9.15
CA ALA A 69 -1.80 -5.63 -9.30
C ALA A 69 -1.19 -6.18 -8.01
N LEU A 70 -0.38 -5.40 -7.30
CA LEU A 70 0.20 -5.77 -6.01
C LEU A 70 -0.88 -5.95 -4.93
N ARG A 71 -1.89 -5.07 -4.92
CA ARG A 71 -3.06 -5.21 -4.02
C ARG A 71 -3.83 -6.48 -4.29
N GLN A 72 -4.10 -6.79 -5.56
CA GLN A 72 -4.79 -8.02 -5.94
C GLN A 72 -3.99 -9.27 -5.53
N GLN A 73 -2.66 -9.26 -5.71
CA GLN A 73 -1.79 -10.34 -5.24
C GLN A 73 -1.84 -10.50 -3.72
N LEU A 74 -1.82 -9.38 -2.98
CA LEU A 74 -1.92 -9.39 -1.52
C LEU A 74 -3.26 -9.94 -1.03
N ASP A 75 -4.36 -9.58 -1.68
CA ASP A 75 -5.69 -10.13 -1.36
C ASP A 75 -5.76 -11.64 -1.59
N VAL A 76 -5.22 -12.12 -2.72
CA VAL A 76 -5.14 -13.56 -3.02
C VAL A 76 -4.28 -14.30 -1.99
N ALA A 77 -3.12 -13.74 -1.63
CA ALA A 77 -2.25 -14.33 -0.62
C ALA A 77 -2.91 -14.36 0.77
N THR A 78 -3.63 -13.30 1.13
CA THR A 78 -4.34 -13.18 2.41
C THR A 78 -5.49 -14.17 2.49
N GLY A 79 -6.28 -14.32 1.42
CA GLY A 79 -7.34 -15.32 1.33
C GLY A 79 -6.80 -16.74 1.48
N ARG A 80 -5.69 -17.05 0.81
CA ARG A 80 -5.02 -18.35 0.91
C ARG A 80 -4.52 -18.64 2.33
N ASN A 81 -3.95 -17.64 3.00
CA ASN A 81 -3.50 -17.78 4.37
C ASN A 81 -4.67 -18.03 5.33
N ALA A 82 -5.79 -17.32 5.13
CA ALA A 82 -7.01 -17.55 5.90
C ALA A 82 -7.56 -18.98 5.70
N GLU A 83 -7.58 -19.50 4.48
CA GLU A 83 -7.98 -20.88 4.18
C GLU A 83 -7.07 -21.92 4.86
N LEU A 84 -5.75 -21.70 4.79
CA LEU A 84 -4.77 -22.56 5.47
C LEU A 84 -4.93 -22.54 6.99
N SER A 85 -5.11 -21.35 7.57
CA SER A 85 -5.33 -21.18 9.01
C SER A 85 -6.60 -21.89 9.45
N ALA A 86 -7.71 -21.72 8.72
CA ALA A 86 -8.97 -22.36 9.05
C ALA A 86 -8.87 -23.89 9.01
N ALA A 87 -8.17 -24.46 8.02
CA ALA A 87 -7.96 -25.90 7.93
C ALA A 87 -7.07 -26.44 9.07
N ASN A 88 -6.07 -25.67 9.50
CA ASN A 88 -5.24 -26.01 10.66
C ASN A 88 -6.02 -25.93 11.98
N ASP A 89 -6.90 -24.93 12.14
CA ASP A 89 -7.74 -24.80 13.33
C ASP A 89 -8.71 -25.98 13.46
N GLU A 90 -9.27 -26.45 12.34
CA GLU A 90 -10.13 -27.62 12.26
C GLU A 90 -9.36 -28.92 12.58
N LEU A 91 -8.16 -29.09 12.03
CA LEU A 91 -7.29 -30.22 12.38
C LEU A 91 -6.90 -30.20 13.87
N ALA A 92 -6.59 -29.02 14.42
CA ALA A 92 -6.28 -28.86 15.83
C ALA A 92 -7.49 -29.20 16.72
N ALA A 93 -8.71 -28.84 16.29
CA ALA A 93 -9.94 -29.21 16.98
C ALA A 93 -10.18 -30.73 16.93
N ALA A 94 -10.04 -31.35 15.75
CA ALA A 94 -10.20 -32.79 15.62
C ALA A 94 -9.18 -33.58 16.45
N ASN A 95 -7.93 -33.10 16.53
CA ASN A 95 -6.91 -33.69 17.39
C ASN A 95 -7.26 -33.58 18.88
N ARG A 96 -7.83 -32.44 19.33
CA ARG A 96 -8.33 -32.31 20.71
C ARG A 96 -9.45 -33.31 20.98
N ASN A 97 -10.40 -33.44 20.05
CA ASN A 97 -11.49 -34.40 20.18
C ASN A 97 -10.99 -35.85 20.27
N LEU A 98 -9.97 -36.22 19.49
CA LEU A 98 -9.35 -37.56 19.58
C LEU A 98 -8.73 -37.82 20.94
N ILE A 99 -8.02 -36.83 21.51
CA ILE A 99 -7.40 -36.94 22.84
C ILE A 99 -8.49 -37.09 23.91
N GLU A 100 -9.54 -36.27 23.84
CA GLU A 100 -10.68 -36.35 24.78
C GLU A 100 -11.42 -37.69 24.67
N ALA A 101 -11.63 -38.22 23.45
CA ALA A 101 -12.24 -39.52 23.23
C ALA A 101 -11.37 -40.66 23.79
N GLN A 102 -10.05 -40.55 23.63
CA GLN A 102 -9.10 -41.49 24.21
C GLN A 102 -9.20 -41.53 25.74
N ASP A 103 -9.34 -40.37 26.38
CA ASP A 103 -9.41 -40.25 27.84
C ASP A 103 -10.78 -40.66 28.42
N THR A 104 -11.87 -40.57 27.64
CA THR A 104 -13.25 -40.73 28.15
C THR A 104 -13.90 -42.09 27.89
N GLY A 105 -13.29 -42.96 27.08
CA GLY A 105 -13.89 -44.27 26.79
C GLY A 105 -13.33 -45.02 25.59
N GLY A 106 -12.32 -44.47 24.91
CA GLY A 106 -11.70 -45.05 23.73
C GLY A 106 -12.12 -44.33 22.46
N ILE A 107 -11.26 -44.38 21.45
CA ILE A 107 -11.46 -43.67 20.18
C ILE A 107 -12.44 -44.47 19.32
N GLY A 108 -13.58 -43.87 18.98
CA GLY A 108 -14.56 -44.44 18.07
C GLY A 108 -14.21 -44.25 16.59
N ALA A 109 -14.97 -44.93 15.71
CA ALA A 109 -14.74 -44.87 14.28
C ALA A 109 -15.06 -43.49 13.67
N ASP A 110 -16.01 -42.76 14.26
CA ASP A 110 -16.43 -41.45 13.80
C ASP A 110 -15.37 -40.38 14.14
N GLU A 111 -14.78 -40.42 15.33
CA GLU A 111 -13.70 -39.50 15.72
C GLU A 111 -12.44 -39.69 14.87
N ILE A 112 -12.10 -40.95 14.55
CA ILE A 112 -11.00 -41.26 13.63
C ILE A 112 -11.29 -40.71 12.24
N ARG A 113 -12.52 -40.90 11.76
CA ARG A 113 -12.94 -40.42 10.44
C ARG A 113 -12.86 -38.90 10.37
N ASP A 114 -13.40 -38.19 11.36
CA ASP A 114 -13.40 -36.73 11.40
C ASP A 114 -11.97 -36.17 11.45
N ALA A 115 -11.07 -36.81 12.21
CA ALA A 115 -9.67 -36.43 12.25
C ALA A 115 -8.94 -36.65 10.93
N LEU A 116 -9.18 -37.78 10.26
CA LEU A 116 -8.60 -38.05 8.94
C LEU A 116 -9.14 -37.10 7.87
N GLU A 117 -10.44 -36.75 7.91
CA GLU A 117 -11.04 -35.78 7.01
C GLU A 117 -10.42 -34.38 7.22
N ALA A 118 -10.26 -33.96 8.48
CA ALA A 118 -9.58 -32.69 8.82
C ALA A 118 -8.11 -32.69 8.40
N GLU A 119 -7.38 -33.80 8.57
CA GLU A 119 -5.99 -33.96 8.15
C GLU A 119 -5.85 -33.83 6.63
N VAL A 120 -6.70 -34.53 5.87
CA VAL A 120 -6.69 -34.43 4.40
C VAL A 120 -7.00 -33.01 3.94
N LYS A 121 -7.91 -32.31 4.61
CA LYS A 121 -8.25 -30.91 4.30
C LYS A 121 -7.06 -29.98 4.57
N ALA A 122 -6.42 -30.10 5.73
CA ALA A 122 -5.23 -29.33 6.08
C ALA A 122 -4.07 -29.57 5.11
N LEU A 123 -3.79 -30.84 4.77
CA LEU A 123 -2.75 -31.18 3.80
C LEU A 123 -3.02 -30.64 2.40
N ARG A 124 -4.29 -30.65 1.96
CA ARG A 124 -4.68 -30.07 0.66
C ARG A 124 -4.50 -28.55 0.65
N ALA A 125 -4.92 -27.86 1.71
CA ALA A 125 -4.75 -26.42 1.84
C ALA A 125 -3.25 -26.05 1.88
N ALA A 126 -2.44 -26.79 2.65
CA ALA A 126 -0.99 -26.61 2.71
C ALA A 126 -0.34 -26.80 1.34
N ARG A 127 -0.67 -27.88 0.63
CA ARG A 127 -0.12 -28.15 -0.70
C ARG A 127 -0.52 -27.08 -1.72
N GLN A 128 -1.75 -26.58 -1.68
CA GLN A 128 -2.18 -25.48 -2.54
C GLN A 128 -1.41 -24.19 -2.22
N ALA A 129 -1.18 -23.90 -0.94
CA ALA A 129 -0.35 -22.79 -0.51
C ALA A 129 1.09 -22.89 -1.03
N GLU A 130 1.71 -24.05 -0.90
CA GLU A 130 3.07 -24.31 -1.39
C GLU A 130 3.19 -24.16 -2.90
N ILE A 131 2.30 -24.80 -3.69
CA ILE A 131 2.34 -24.73 -5.16
C ILE A 131 2.25 -23.28 -5.63
N ALA A 132 1.38 -22.50 -5.02
CA ALA A 132 1.17 -21.13 -5.43
C ALA A 132 2.31 -20.20 -4.98
N GLN A 133 2.87 -20.40 -3.78
CA GLN A 133 4.10 -19.72 -3.34
C GLN A 133 5.29 -20.04 -4.25
N MET A 134 5.47 -21.31 -4.65
CA MET A 134 6.50 -21.71 -5.60
C MET A 134 6.30 -21.02 -6.96
N GLY A 135 5.06 -20.91 -7.43
CA GLY A 135 4.73 -20.16 -8.65
C GLY A 135 5.09 -18.68 -8.56
N GLU A 136 4.79 -18.04 -7.42
CA GLU A 136 5.15 -16.65 -7.13
C GLU A 136 6.67 -16.44 -7.13
N ILE A 137 7.43 -17.35 -6.47
CA ILE A 137 8.90 -17.31 -6.46
C ILE A 137 9.47 -17.46 -7.88
N MET A 138 8.96 -18.43 -8.67
CA MET A 138 9.42 -18.64 -10.04
C MET A 138 9.17 -17.43 -10.93
N ALA A 139 7.99 -16.80 -10.83
CA ALA A 139 7.67 -15.59 -11.58
C ALA A 139 8.60 -14.43 -11.20
N GLU A 140 8.94 -14.27 -9.92
CA GLU A 140 9.86 -13.24 -9.46
C GLU A 140 11.30 -13.51 -9.93
N LEU A 141 11.75 -14.77 -9.92
CA LEU A 141 13.05 -15.15 -10.47
C LEU A 141 13.14 -14.87 -11.98
N GLU A 142 12.09 -15.18 -12.75
CA GLU A 142 12.01 -14.87 -14.17
C GLU A 142 12.05 -13.35 -14.43
N ARG A 143 11.33 -12.57 -13.61
CA ARG A 143 11.35 -11.10 -13.66
C ARG A 143 12.75 -10.56 -13.39
N LEU A 144 13.43 -11.05 -12.35
CA LEU A 144 14.80 -10.62 -12.01
C LEU A 144 15.79 -10.96 -13.13
N LEU A 145 15.72 -12.18 -13.67
CA LEU A 145 16.58 -12.60 -14.78
C LEU A 145 16.35 -11.79 -16.06
N SER A 146 15.09 -11.45 -16.36
CA SER A 146 14.74 -10.63 -17.52
C SER A 146 15.21 -9.18 -17.36
N ASN A 147 15.16 -8.64 -16.15
CA ASN A 147 15.68 -7.30 -15.88
C ASN A 147 17.20 -7.26 -15.98
N ASP A 148 17.92 -8.29 -15.53
CA ASP A 148 19.38 -8.35 -15.58
C ASP A 148 19.89 -8.30 -17.04
N THR A 149 19.24 -9.06 -17.94
CA THR A 149 19.56 -9.06 -19.39
C THR A 149 19.20 -7.75 -20.10
N ALA A 150 18.20 -7.01 -19.62
CA ALA A 150 17.86 -5.68 -20.15
C ALA A 150 18.91 -4.62 -19.77
N THR A 151 19.58 -4.75 -18.62
CA THR A 151 20.68 -3.87 -18.21
C THR A 151 21.97 -4.11 -18.98
N GLU A 152 22.23 -5.34 -19.43
CA GLU A 152 23.44 -5.70 -20.19
C GLU A 152 23.39 -5.26 -21.67
N THR A 153 22.20 -5.04 -22.22
CA THR A 153 22.00 -4.68 -23.64
C THR A 153 21.92 -3.18 -23.92
N ALA A 154 22.07 -2.31 -22.92
CA ALA A 154 22.18 -0.87 -23.14
C ALA A 154 23.53 -0.55 -23.82
N PRO A 155 23.54 -0.09 -25.09
CA PRO A 155 24.78 0.13 -25.81
C PRO A 155 25.54 1.31 -25.19
N SER A 156 26.79 1.08 -24.80
CA SER A 156 27.79 2.11 -24.51
C SER A 156 27.88 3.07 -25.70
N THR A 157 27.15 4.17 -25.62
CA THR A 157 27.22 5.31 -26.54
C THR A 157 28.09 6.38 -25.89
N GLU A 158 29.37 6.06 -25.72
CA GLU A 158 30.48 6.98 -25.45
C GLU A 158 31.67 6.45 -26.27
N GLY A 159 32.34 7.19 -27.13
CA GLY A 159 32.23 8.56 -27.59
C GLY A 159 33.09 8.68 -28.87
N LEU A 160 32.69 9.58 -29.76
CA LEU A 160 33.49 10.06 -30.89
C LEU A 160 34.25 11.32 -30.45
#